data_AF-A0A238D969-F1
#
_entry.id   AF-A0A238D969-F1
#
_cell.length_a   1.000
_cell.length_b   1.000
_cell.length_c   1.000
_cell.angle_alpha   90.00
_cell.angle_beta   90.00
_cell.angle_gamma   90.00
#
_symmetry.space_group_name_H-M   'P 1'
#
loop_
_entity.id
_entity.type
_entity.pdbx_description
1 polymer ?
#
loop_
_entity_poly.entity_id
_entity_poly.type
_entity_poly.pdbx_seq_one_letter_code
_entity_poly.pdbx_strand_id
1 'polypeptide(L)' 'MHTSQFNAVIQLLASGAYIEQVSEAPLVYRIRLGSDSAPLPGGLVQQLLASRVIKQSCRVSGRMRYVAT' A
#
# COMPACT_ATOMS: atom_id res chain seq x y z
N MET A 1 5.45 -16.74 8.60
CA MET A 1 6.68 -16.08 8.12
C MET A 1 6.29 -15.04 7.08
N HIS A 2 6.63 -13.77 7.29
CA HIS A 2 6.39 -12.72 6.30
C HIS A 2 7.49 -12.73 5.23
N THR A 3 7.12 -12.46 3.98
CA THR A 3 8.08 -12.41 2.86
C THR A 3 9.00 -11.20 2.98
N SER A 4 10.13 -11.22 2.26
CA SER A 4 11.04 -10.06 2.17
C SER A 4 10.32 -8.79 1.69
N GLN A 5 9.36 -8.93 0.76
CA GLN A 5 8.55 -7.82 0.26
C GLN A 5 7.63 -7.22 1.33
N PHE A 6 7.05 -8.05 2.21
CA PHE A 6 6.22 -7.56 3.30
C PHE A 6 7.00 -6.65 4.25
N ASN A 7 8.19 -7.10 4.66
CA ASN A 7 9.07 -6.31 5.54
C ASN A 7 9.56 -5.03 4.85
N ALA A 8 9.89 -5.09 3.56
CA ALA A 8 10.29 -3.91 2.79
C ALA A 8 9.16 -2.86 2.71
N VAL A 9 7.90 -3.30 2.51
CA VAL A 9 6.75 -2.40 2.50
C VAL A 9 6.54 -1.76 3.88
N ILE A 10 6.70 -2.51 4.97
CA ILE A 10 6.66 -1.94 6.33
C ILE A 10 7.71 -0.83 6.50
N GLN A 11 8.94 -1.07 6.06
CA GLN A 11 10.01 -0.06 6.17
C GLN A 11 9.71 1.20 5.35
N LEU A 12 9.15 1.05 4.15
CA LEU A 12 8.72 2.18 3.33
C LEU A 12 7.56 2.94 3.98
N LEU A 13 6.57 2.24 4.52
CA LEU A 13 5.47 2.87 5.25
C LEU A 13 5.98 3.67 6.46
N ALA A 14 6.96 3.13 7.19
CA ALA A 14 7.61 3.81 8.31
C ALA A 14 8.40 5.07 7.88
N SER A 15 8.86 5.15 6.63
CA SER A 15 9.50 6.36 6.08
C SER A 15 8.52 7.38 5.51
N GLY A 16 7.21 7.17 5.68
CA GLY A 16 6.15 8.08 5.22
C GLY A 16 5.57 7.72 3.86
N ALA A 17 5.85 6.52 3.34
CA ALA A 17 5.20 6.04 2.14
C ALA A 17 3.70 5.78 2.38
N TYR A 18 2.93 5.80 1.30
CA TYR A 18 1.52 5.40 1.30
C TYR A 18 1.23 4.48 0.12
N ILE A 19 0.17 3.69 0.23
CA ILE A 19 -0.30 2.82 -0.84
C ILE A 19 -1.50 3.48 -1.50
N GLU A 20 -1.55 3.47 -2.82
CA GLU A 20 -2.65 4.01 -3.62
C GLU A 20 -3.20 2.92 -4.54
N GLN A 21 -4.51 2.75 -4.52
CA GLN A 21 -5.24 1.94 -5.49
C GLN A 21 -5.47 2.80 -6.74
N VAL A 22 -4.76 2.47 -7.82
CA VAL A 22 -4.74 3.25 -9.07
C VAL A 22 -5.77 2.78 -10.09
N SER A 23 -6.35 1.58 -9.90
CA SER A 23 -7.44 1.03 -10.72
C SER A 23 -8.37 0.17 -9.85
N GLU A 24 -9.67 0.19 -10.17
CA GLU A 24 -10.70 -0.61 -9.50
C GLU A 24 -11.02 -1.93 -10.24
N ALA A 25 -10.82 -1.98 -11.57
CA ALA A 25 -11.07 -3.17 -12.39
C ALA A 25 -10.05 -3.28 -13.56
N PRO A 26 -9.00 -4.13 -13.44
CA PRO A 26 -8.65 -4.91 -12.25
C PRO A 26 -8.13 -4.01 -11.11
N LEU A 27 -8.13 -4.55 -9.89
CA LEU A 27 -7.52 -3.89 -8.73
C LEU A 27 -6.00 -3.77 -8.94
N VAL A 28 -5.49 -2.55 -8.96
CA VAL A 28 -4.05 -2.27 -9.10
C VAL A 28 -3.60 -1.35 -7.97
N TYR A 29 -2.52 -1.73 -7.29
CA TYR A 29 -1.96 -0.98 -6.17
C TYR A 29 -0.54 -0.54 -6.46
N ARG A 30 -0.15 0.61 -5.92
CA ARG A 30 1.23 1.10 -5.93
C ARG A 30 1.59 1.65 -4.57
N ILE A 31 2.83 1.48 -4.15
CA ILE A 31 3.41 2.23 -3.03
C ILE A 31 4.08 3.49 -3.58
N ARG A 32 3.93 4.62 -2.88
CA ARG A 32 4.48 5.92 -3.24
C ARG A 32 5.26 6.50 -2.06
N LEU A 33 6.45 7.02 -2.33
CA LEU A 33 7.27 7.78 -1.39
C LEU A 33 7.87 8.97 -2.14
N GLY A 34 7.42 10.18 -1.83
CA GLY A 34 7.78 11.37 -2.61
C GLY A 34 7.34 11.25 -4.09
N SER A 35 8.28 11.44 -5.01
CA SER A 35 8.07 11.25 -6.46
C SER A 35 8.11 9.79 -6.92
N ASP A 36 8.66 8.90 -6.09
CA ASP A 36 8.89 7.51 -6.46
C ASP A 36 7.64 6.67 -6.29
N SER A 37 7.48 5.67 -7.17
CA SER A 37 6.39 4.72 -7.05
C SER A 37 6.74 3.34 -7.60
N ALA A 38 6.28 2.30 -6.91
CA ALA A 38 6.46 0.91 -7.32
C ALA A 38 5.12 0.15 -7.30
N PRO A 39 4.89 -0.79 -8.24
CA PRO A 39 3.71 -1.64 -8.22
C PRO A 39 3.71 -2.54 -6.99
N LEU A 40 2.53 -2.78 -6.41
CA LEU A 40 2.33 -3.73 -5.32
C LEU A 40 1.35 -4.83 -5.73
N PRO A 41 1.67 -6.11 -5.44
CA PRO A 41 0.72 -7.21 -5.61
C PRO A 41 -0.52 -7.02 -4.72
N GLY A 42 -1.71 -7.27 -5.26
CA GLY A 42 -2.96 -7.17 -4.50
C GLY A 42 -2.99 -8.09 -3.26
N GLY A 43 -2.46 -9.31 -3.38
CA GLY A 43 -2.35 -10.23 -2.23
C GLY A 43 -1.49 -9.69 -1.09
N LEU A 44 -0.45 -8.90 -1.40
CA LEU A 44 0.40 -8.27 -0.38
C LEU A 44 -0.36 -7.15 0.34
N VAL A 45 -1.14 -6.35 -0.39
CA VAL A 45 -2.00 -5.30 0.20
C VAL A 45 -3.06 -5.92 1.11
N GLN A 46 -3.69 -7.02 0.67
CA GLN A 46 -4.64 -7.77 1.50
C GLN A 46 -3.98 -8.32 2.77
N GLN A 47 -2.77 -8.85 2.68
CA GLN A 47 -2.02 -9.31 3.85
C GLN A 47 -1.72 -8.16 4.83
N LEU A 48 -1.31 -6.99 4.33
CA LEU A 48 -1.05 -5.80 5.16
C LEU A 48 -2.32 -5.31 5.88
N LEU A 49 -3.47 -5.34 5.21
CA LEU A 49 -4.78 -5.04 5.81
C LEU A 49 -5.16 -6.06 6.88
N ALA A 50 -5.04 -7.36 6.58
CA ALA A 50 -5.36 -8.43 7.52
C ALA A 50 -4.46 -8.39 8.77
N SER A 51 -3.18 -8.03 8.61
CA SER A 51 -2.22 -7.83 9.70
C SER A 51 -2.35 -6.46 10.39
N ARG A 52 -3.30 -5.60 10.00
CA ARG A 52 -3.53 -4.24 10.55
C ARG A 52 -2.32 -3.31 10.47
N VAL A 53 -1.41 -3.56 9.53
CA VAL A 53 -0.25 -2.70 9.27
C VAL A 53 -0.67 -1.40 8.59
N ILE A 54 -1.69 -1.49 7.73
CA ILE A 54 -2.26 -0.34 7.02
C ILE A 54 -3.76 -0.24 7.26
N LYS A 55 -4.28 0.97 7.12
CA LYS A 55 -5.71 1.28 7.13
C LYS A 55 -6.09 2.16 5.95
N GLN A 56 -7.35 2.09 5.53
CA GLN A 56 -7.91 3.04 4.59
C GLN A 56 -7.91 4.44 5.21
N SER A 57 -7.39 5.43 4.49
CA SER A 57 -7.32 6.82 4.95
C SER A 57 -8.38 7.67 4.28
N CYS A 58 -8.29 7.82 2.96
CA CYS A 58 -9.17 8.69 2.19
C CYS A 58 -9.16 8.31 0.71
N ARG A 59 -10.17 8.78 -0.03
CA ARG A 59 -10.13 8.82 -1.50
C ARG A 59 -9.57 10.17 -1.93
N VAL A 60 -8.49 10.17 -2.71
CA VAL A 60 -7.92 11.38 -3.33
C VAL A 60 -8.06 11.25 -4.83
N SER A 61 -8.77 12.19 -5.47
CA SER A 61 -9.04 12.16 -6.91
C SER A 61 -9.64 10.82 -7.39
N GLY A 62 -10.55 10.25 -6.58
CA GLY A 62 -11.20 8.96 -6.85
C GLY A 62 -10.36 7.73 -6.49
N ARG A 63 -9.10 7.87 -6.08
CA ARG A 63 -8.21 6.76 -5.75
C ARG A 63 -8.15 6.50 -4.25
N MET A 64 -8.38 5.26 -3.84
CA MET A 64 -8.31 4.88 -2.43
C MET A 64 -6.86 4.88 -1.96
N ARG A 65 -6.59 5.55 -0.83
CA ARG A 65 -5.28 5.55 -0.17
C ARG A 65 -5.30 4.73 1.11
N TYR A 66 -4.20 4.03 1.32
CA TYR A 66 -3.93 3.26 2.52
C TYR A 66 -2.63 3.78 3.14
N VAL A 67 -2.65 3.98 4.45
CA VAL A 67 -1.53 4.52 5.23
C VAL A 67 -1.21 3.58 6.39
N ALA A 68 -0.01 3.69 6.95
CA ALA A 68 0.33 3.00 8.18
C ALA A 68 -0.70 3.30 9.30
N THR A 69 -1.03 2.29 10.10
CA THR A 69 -1.98 2.44 11.22
C THR A 69 -1.46 3.41 12.27
#